data_AF-A0A6N2EMD5-F1
#
_entry.id   AF-A0A6N2EMD5-F1
#
_cell.length_a   1.000
_cell.length_b   1.000
_cell.length_c   1.000
_cell.angle_alpha   90.00
_cell.angle_beta   90.00
_cell.angle_gamma   90.00
#
_symmetry.space_group_name_H-M   'P 1'
#
loop_
_entity.id
_entity.type
_entity.pdbx_description
1 polymer ?
#
loop_
_entity_poly.entity_id
_entity_poly.type
_entity_poly.pdbx_seq_one_letter_code
_entity_poly.pdbx_strand_id
1 'polypeptide(L)' 'MTTSHHQQSGSPEISPLDLSTGPQFKAAEDQRGDWWVWRRVSAKGWATMRRCDSRDEAERLAEALNDGTDPEEAARDA' A
#
# COMPACT_ATOMS: atom_id res chain seq x y z
N MET A 1 -54.25 -9.00 9.77
CA MET A 1 -53.70 -7.65 9.51
C MET A 1 -52.19 -7.81 9.41
N THR A 2 -51.64 -7.53 8.23
CA THR A 2 -50.19 -7.51 7.96
C THR A 2 -49.56 -6.35 8.74
N THR A 3 -48.32 -6.48 9.20
CA THR A 3 -47.23 -5.53 8.98
C THR A 3 -45.93 -6.16 9.47
N SER A 4 -45.19 -6.75 8.54
CA SER A 4 -43.72 -6.83 8.61
C SER A 4 -43.14 -5.43 8.47
N HIS A 5 -42.13 -5.08 9.28
CA HIS A 5 -40.97 -4.22 8.96
C HIS A 5 -40.49 -3.49 10.22
N HIS A 6 -39.25 -3.74 10.63
CA HIS A 6 -38.26 -2.66 10.63
C HIS A 6 -36.86 -3.27 10.57
N GLN A 7 -36.27 -3.20 9.38
CA GLN A 7 -34.85 -3.42 9.20
C GLN A 7 -34.11 -2.33 9.98
N GLN A 8 -33.37 -2.72 11.01
CA GLN A 8 -32.48 -1.80 11.70
C GLN A 8 -31.20 -1.69 10.87
N SER A 9 -31.15 -0.61 10.09
CA SER A 9 -29.97 -0.12 9.39
C SER A 9 -28.85 0.17 10.40
N GLY A 10 -28.00 -0.81 10.66
CA GLY A 10 -26.69 -0.60 11.26
C GLY A 10 -25.74 -0.14 10.18
N SER A 11 -25.46 1.17 10.15
CA SER A 11 -24.39 1.77 9.35
C SER A 11 -23.11 0.94 9.44
N PRO A 12 -22.34 0.72 8.34
CA PRO A 12 -21.04 0.10 8.46
C PRO A 12 -20.15 1.01 9.32
N GLU A 13 -19.89 0.61 10.55
CA GLU A 13 -18.83 1.14 11.39
C GLU A 13 -17.50 0.91 10.67
N ILE A 14 -17.08 1.88 9.86
CA ILE A 14 -15.73 1.91 9.33
C ILE A 14 -14.82 2.18 10.53
N SER A 15 -14.34 1.09 11.12
CA SER A 15 -13.39 1.11 12.22
C SER A 15 -12.14 1.88 11.77
N PRO A 16 -11.75 2.99 12.42
CA PRO A 16 -10.57 3.78 12.04
C PRO A 16 -9.24 3.12 12.40
N LEU A 17 -9.24 1.82 12.72
CA LEU A 17 -8.11 1.11 13.32
C LEU A 17 -7.22 0.33 12.33
N ASP A 18 -7.62 0.25 11.06
CA ASP A 18 -6.87 -0.51 10.05
C ASP A 18 -5.83 0.35 9.30
N LEU A 19 -5.26 1.35 9.98
CA LEU A 19 -4.21 2.18 9.39
C LEU A 19 -2.87 1.42 9.26
N SER A 20 -2.72 0.27 9.94
CA SER A 20 -1.50 -0.56 9.93
C SER A 20 -1.50 -1.71 8.91
N THR A 21 -2.57 -1.91 8.14
CA THR A 21 -2.75 -3.17 7.36
C THR A 21 -2.48 -2.97 5.86
N GLY A 22 -2.19 -1.74 5.47
CA GLY A 22 -1.75 -1.42 4.11
C GLY A 22 -0.23 -1.60 3.94
N PRO A 23 0.23 -1.84 2.70
CA PRO A 23 1.65 -2.05 2.41
C PRO A 23 2.52 -0.86 2.87
N GLN A 24 3.73 -1.16 3.33
CA GLN A 24 4.73 -0.17 3.72
C GLN A 24 5.36 0.52 2.51
N PHE A 25 5.37 -0.12 1.36
CA PHE A 25 5.92 0.41 0.12
C PHE A 25 4.90 0.30 -1.01
N LYS A 26 4.88 1.26 -1.93
CA LYS A 26 4.06 1.18 -3.14
C LYS A 26 4.81 1.72 -4.36
N ALA A 27 4.53 1.15 -5.51
CA ALA A 27 4.90 1.73 -6.80
C ALA A 27 3.82 2.73 -7.24
N ALA A 28 4.21 3.95 -7.56
CA ALA A 28 3.30 4.94 -8.13
C ALA A 28 4.06 5.95 -9.00
N GLU A 29 3.39 6.42 -10.04
CA GLU A 29 3.88 7.48 -10.92
C GLU A 29 3.82 8.84 -10.21
N ASP A 30 4.84 9.66 -10.46
CA ASP A 30 4.82 11.08 -10.14
C ASP A 30 4.08 11.88 -11.23
N GLN A 31 3.84 13.17 -11.01
CA GLN A 31 3.14 14.07 -11.94
C GLN A 31 3.79 14.17 -13.33
N ARG A 32 5.04 13.73 -13.46
CA ARG A 32 5.81 13.73 -14.71
C ARG A 32 5.72 12.42 -15.49
N GLY A 33 5.02 11.40 -14.96
CA GLY A 33 4.97 10.05 -15.54
C GLY A 33 6.20 9.20 -15.21
N ASP A 34 7.05 9.67 -14.29
CA ASP A 34 8.17 8.91 -13.78
C ASP A 34 7.70 7.90 -12.73
N TRP A 35 8.16 6.66 -12.81
CA TRP A 35 7.83 5.63 -11.83
C TRP A 35 8.70 5.75 -10.57
N TRP A 36 8.06 5.73 -9.41
CA TRP A 36 8.74 5.80 -8.12
C TRP A 36 8.21 4.74 -7.16
N VAL A 37 9.12 4.24 -6.32
CA VAL A 37 8.75 3.55 -5.09
C VAL A 37 8.60 4.59 -3.99
N TRP A 38 7.47 4.51 -3.30
CA TRP A 38 7.10 5.36 -2.19
C TRP A 38 7.06 4.53 -0.92
N ARG A 39 7.68 5.03 0.14
CA ARG A 39 7.55 4.45 1.48
C ARG A 39 6.45 5.16 2.26
N ARG A 40 5.70 4.39 3.04
CA ARG A 40 4.65 4.89 3.91
C ARG A 40 5.30 5.50 5.14
N VAL A 41 5.08 6.80 5.35
CA VAL A 41 5.59 7.53 6.52
C VAL A 41 4.50 7.85 7.54
N SER A 42 3.23 7.73 7.14
CA SER A 42 2.07 7.93 8.00
C SER A 42 0.85 7.23 7.38
N ALA A 43 -0.25 7.16 8.13
CA ALA A 43 -1.53 6.63 7.68
C ALA A 43 -1.95 7.08 6.26
N LYS A 44 -1.75 8.37 5.95
CA LYS A 44 -2.04 9.00 4.66
C LYS A 44 -0.78 9.53 3.95
N GLY A 45 0.38 9.38 4.56
CA GLY A 45 1.62 10.02 4.13
C GLY A 45 2.55 9.05 3.41
N TRP A 46 3.06 9.49 2.26
CA TRP A 46 4.01 8.76 1.45
C TRP A 46 5.22 9.65 1.16
N ALA A 47 6.42 9.09 1.24
CA ALA A 47 7.66 9.76 0.86
C ALA A 47 8.30 9.03 -0.32
N THR A 48 8.85 9.77 -1.27
CA THR A 48 9.64 9.19 -2.35
C THR A 48 10.85 8.46 -1.77
N MET A 49 11.11 7.25 -2.28
CA MET A 49 12.24 6.43 -1.85
C MET A 49 13.23 6.26 -2.99
N ARG A 50 12.77 5.72 -4.13
CA ARG A 50 13.63 5.42 -5.28
C ARG A 50 12.88 5.64 -6.58
N ARG A 51 13.55 6.22 -7.58
CA ARG A 51 13.07 6.30 -8.95
C ARG A 51 13.38 4.99 -9.67
N CYS A 52 12.45 4.54 -10.48
CA CYS A 52 12.59 3.40 -11.36
C CYS A 52 12.37 3.85 -12.80
N ASP A 53 13.00 3.13 -13.74
CA ASP A 53 12.87 3.43 -15.17
C ASP A 53 11.59 2.82 -15.76
N SER A 54 10.96 1.89 -15.05
CA SER A 54 9.76 1.19 -15.51
C SER A 54 8.81 0.84 -14.37
N ARG A 55 7.54 0.67 -14.74
CA ARG A 55 6.48 0.20 -13.84
C ARG A 55 6.84 -1.14 -13.18
N ASP A 56 7.24 -2.13 -13.98
CA ASP A 56 7.57 -3.49 -13.51
C ASP A 56 8.67 -3.46 -12.44
N GLU A 57 9.70 -2.64 -12.67
CA GLU A 57 10.81 -2.45 -11.74
C GLU A 57 10.33 -1.84 -10.42
N ALA A 58 9.50 -0.80 -10.48
CA ALA A 58 8.94 -0.17 -9.28
C ALA A 58 8.02 -1.13 -8.50
N GLU A 59 7.16 -1.88 -9.20
CA GLU A 59 6.24 -2.85 -8.59
C GLU A 59 7.02 -3.99 -7.90
N ARG A 60 7.99 -4.60 -8.59
CA ARG A 60 8.82 -5.66 -8.01
C ARG A 60 9.67 -5.18 -6.83
N LEU A 61 10.21 -3.98 -6.91
CA LEU A 61 10.96 -3.39 -5.79
C LEU A 61 10.05 -3.12 -4.59
N ALA A 62 8.87 -2.55 -4.82
CA ALA A 62 7.91 -2.30 -3.74
C ALA A 62 7.41 -3.62 -3.10
N GLU A 63 7.18 -4.66 -3.89
CA GLU A 63 6.79 -5.98 -3.40
C GLU A 63 7.90 -6.61 -2.56
N ALA A 64 9.13 -6.67 -3.06
CA ALA A 64 10.28 -7.21 -2.32
C ALA A 64 10.49 -6.49 -0.98
N LEU A 65 10.36 -5.17 -0.96
CA LEU A 65 10.46 -4.37 0.26
C LEU A 65 9.31 -4.62 1.25
N ASN A 66 8.11 -4.91 0.76
CA ASN A 66 6.97 -5.26 1.62
C ASN A 66 7.08 -6.68 2.19
N ASP A 67 7.67 -7.60 1.43
CA ASP A 67 7.92 -8.99 1.84
C ASP A 67 9.02 -9.08 2.92
N GLY A 68 9.82 -8.02 3.09
CA GLY A 68 10.94 -8.01 4.03
C GLY A 68 12.17 -8.75 3.49
N THR A 69 12.16 -9.10 2.20
CA THR A 69 13.36 -9.50 1.47
C THR A 69 14.22 -8.26 1.31
N ASP A 70 15.14 -8.05 2.26
CA ASP A 70 16.12 -6.98 2.15
C ASP A 70 16.96 -7.23 0.88
N PRO A 71 16.98 -6.31 -0.11
CA PRO A 71 17.72 -6.53 -1.35
C PRO A 71 19.24 -6.61 -1.11
N GLU A 72 19.75 -6.22 0.07
CA GLU A 72 21.15 -6.40 0.45
C GLU A 72 21.42 -7.80 1.04
N GLU A 73 20.46 -8.41 1.75
CA GLU A 73 20.59 -9.79 2.26
C GLU A 73 20.47 -10.82 1.12
N ALA A 74 19.59 -10.58 0.14
CA ALA A 74 19.48 -11.43 -1.05
C ALA A 74 20.74 -11.39 -1.96
N ALA A 75 21.56 -10.34 -1.86
CA ALA A 75 22.82 -10.20 -2.59
C ALA A 75 24.03 -10.75 -1.83
N ARG A 76 23.91 -11.04 -0.52
CA ARG A 76 24.97 -11.64 0.30
C ARG A 76 25.01 -13.16 0.27
N ASP A 77 23.98 -13.83 -0.24
CA ASP A 77 23.86 -15.30 -0.34
C ASP A 77 23.98 -15.82 -1.79
N ALA A 78 24.63 -15.06 -2.69
CA ALA A 78 24.85 -15.44 -4.10
C ALA A 78 26.32 -15.77 -4.41
#